data_AF-A0A966BS20-F1
#
_entry.id   AF-A0A966BS20-F1
#
_cell.length_a   1.000
_cell.length_b   1.000
_cell.length_c   1.000
_cell.angle_alpha   90.00
_cell.angle_beta   90.00
_cell.angle_gamma   90.00
#
_symmetry.space_group_name_H-M   'P 1'
#
loop_
_entity.id
_entity.type
_entity.pdbx_description
1 polymer ?
#
loop_
_entity_poly.entity_id
_entity_poly.type
_entity_poly.pdbx_seq_one_letter_code
_entity_poly.pdbx_strand_id
1 'polypeptide(L)'
;MVMDIFRDAWIPTDVGTLSPVDALIRAKRLAWPRGDWNATTILFLHALMQTAVVINNRCQDRRAWISQLDTPPADLLTWIDGLDAGPLPWQCATAKDRCPVASLLPETPGENALKKSSDILTWHQHALSSLSYPETMIAVISNQFWGIPGGRGYREGCRGRSPMTTMVEPQDVDASLWQRVWLNVFPKDGWEARYKSGNTFEFPWKRPLTATAVTPANSHSLEMLWQTPRRWRIIVNDDGGVTQVFQEGNGRNYSGWEFPLTGFFFASTKEWVEMKMNPHIGFKEWASIAAGLNERARVPA
;
A
#
# COMPACT_ATOMS: atom_id res chain seq x y z
N MET A 1 -16.16 -10.77 15.69
CA MET A 1 -16.63 -9.72 14.75
C MET A 1 -15.45 -9.30 13.88
N VAL A 2 -15.58 -9.22 12.56
CA VAL A 2 -14.47 -8.81 11.68
C VAL A 2 -14.40 -7.28 11.69
N MET A 3 -13.24 -6.74 12.06
CA MET A 3 -12.95 -5.30 12.13
C MET A 3 -13.13 -4.62 10.75
N ASP A 4 -13.86 -3.51 10.69
CA ASP A 4 -13.93 -2.62 9.53
C ASP A 4 -12.63 -1.82 9.46
N ILE A 5 -11.75 -2.20 8.53
CA ILE A 5 -10.44 -1.57 8.37
C ILE A 5 -10.50 -0.08 8.01
N PHE A 6 -11.63 0.43 7.51
CA PHE A 6 -11.78 1.85 7.19
C PHE A 6 -12.33 2.69 8.34
N ARG A 7 -12.99 2.08 9.35
CA ARG A 7 -13.74 2.81 10.39
C ARG A 7 -13.33 2.47 11.82
N ASP A 8 -12.92 1.23 12.08
CA ASP A 8 -12.53 0.81 13.42
C ASP A 8 -11.15 1.34 13.80
N ALA A 9 -10.88 1.44 15.11
CA ALA A 9 -9.59 1.86 15.61
C ALA A 9 -8.57 0.71 15.60
N TRP A 10 -7.50 0.86 14.83
CA TRP A 10 -6.45 -0.15 14.71
C TRP A 10 -5.06 0.39 14.39
N ILE A 11 -4.94 1.69 14.07
CA ILE A 11 -3.67 2.31 13.71
C ILE A 11 -3.01 2.88 14.98
N PRO A 12 -1.83 2.38 15.40
CA PRO A 12 -1.08 2.95 16.50
C PRO A 12 -0.47 4.29 16.08
N THR A 13 -0.65 5.30 16.93
CA THR A 13 -0.15 6.67 16.71
C THR A 13 0.51 7.23 17.97
N ASP A 14 1.04 8.45 17.88
CA ASP A 14 1.59 9.19 19.02
C ASP A 14 0.54 9.59 20.08
N VAL A 15 -0.76 9.46 19.78
CA VAL A 15 -1.86 9.77 20.69
C VAL A 15 -2.75 8.55 21.00
N GLY A 16 -2.26 7.35 20.74
CA GLY A 16 -2.94 6.07 20.97
C GLY A 16 -3.40 5.37 19.70
N THR A 17 -4.24 4.33 19.84
CA THR A 17 -4.78 3.59 18.70
C THR A 17 -6.03 4.29 18.16
N LEU A 18 -6.02 4.65 16.89
CA LEU A 18 -7.06 5.44 16.23
C LEU A 18 -7.64 4.75 15.00
N SER A 19 -8.83 5.17 14.59
CA SER A 19 -9.39 4.85 13.27
C SER A 19 -8.58 5.56 12.17
N PRO A 20 -8.67 5.13 10.89
CA PRO A 20 -8.00 5.83 9.79
C PRO A 20 -8.30 7.33 9.72
N VAL A 21 -9.57 7.72 9.87
CA VAL A 21 -10.00 9.11 9.83
C VAL A 21 -9.53 9.87 11.07
N ASP A 22 -9.66 9.29 12.26
CA ASP A 22 -9.18 9.92 13.49
C ASP A 22 -7.66 10.09 13.49
N ALA A 23 -6.92 9.13 12.94
CA ALA A 23 -5.46 9.21 12.81
C ALA A 23 -5.07 10.40 11.94
N LEU A 24 -5.74 10.59 10.79
CA LEU A 24 -5.51 11.76 9.93
C LEU A 24 -5.77 13.07 10.68
N ILE A 25 -6.85 13.15 11.45
CA ILE A 25 -7.26 14.38 12.15
C ILE A 25 -6.37 14.70 13.36
N ARG A 26 -6.01 13.69 14.16
CA ARG A 26 -5.50 13.88 15.52
C ARG A 26 -4.03 13.57 15.70
N ALA A 27 -3.45 12.70 14.85
CA ALA A 27 -2.08 12.25 15.01
C ALA A 27 -1.10 13.13 14.25
N LYS A 28 0.15 13.17 14.75
CA LYS A 28 1.28 13.69 13.99
C LYS A 28 2.15 12.56 13.45
N ARG A 29 2.21 11.44 14.18
CA ARG A 29 3.12 10.32 13.89
C ARG A 29 2.43 8.99 14.05
N LEU A 30 2.81 8.05 13.19
CA LEU A 30 2.47 6.64 13.33
C LEU A 30 3.46 5.97 14.26
N ALA A 31 2.98 4.99 15.03
CA ALA A 31 3.73 4.34 16.10
C ALA A 31 3.77 2.81 15.97
N TRP A 32 3.75 2.28 14.73
CA TRP A 32 4.06 0.87 14.55
C TRP A 32 5.49 0.57 15.03
N PRO A 33 5.74 -0.64 15.57
CA PRO A 33 7.08 -1.04 15.99
C PRO A 33 8.08 -1.15 14.82
N ARG A 34 7.60 -1.03 13.57
CA ARG A 34 8.41 -1.16 12.36
C ARG A 34 8.18 -0.01 11.39
N GLY A 35 9.27 0.46 10.79
CA GLY A 35 9.23 1.54 9.81
C GLY A 35 8.50 1.19 8.52
N ASP A 36 8.59 -0.06 8.06
CA ASP A 36 7.88 -0.53 6.86
C ASP A 36 6.36 -0.51 7.06
N TRP A 37 5.87 -0.84 8.26
CA TRP A 37 4.45 -0.76 8.58
C TRP A 37 3.94 0.68 8.71
N ASN A 38 4.75 1.59 9.26
CA ASN A 38 4.46 3.02 9.20
C ASN A 38 4.33 3.49 7.74
N ALA A 39 5.28 3.15 6.87
CA ALA A 39 5.24 3.51 5.46
C ALA A 39 4.01 2.89 4.73
N THR A 40 3.70 1.62 4.99
CA THR A 40 2.49 0.96 4.47
C THR A 40 1.21 1.66 4.92
N THR A 41 1.15 2.08 6.18
CA THR A 41 -0.02 2.78 6.72
C THR A 41 -0.21 4.14 6.05
N ILE A 42 0.87 4.87 5.78
CA ILE A 42 0.81 6.12 5.01
C ILE A 42 0.26 5.87 3.60
N LEU A 43 0.73 4.83 2.91
CA LEU A 43 0.21 4.45 1.58
C LEU A 43 -1.27 4.05 1.63
N PHE A 44 -1.68 3.35 2.68
CA PHE A 44 -3.08 3.00 2.93
C PHE A 44 -3.95 4.24 3.14
N LEU A 45 -3.51 5.19 3.97
CA LEU A 45 -4.24 6.44 4.22
C LEU A 45 -4.34 7.30 2.95
N HIS A 46 -3.23 7.40 2.19
CA HIS A 46 -3.22 8.02 0.87
C HIS A 46 -4.23 7.35 -0.08
N ALA A 47 -4.23 6.01 -0.16
CA ALA A 47 -5.14 5.26 -1.01
C ALA A 47 -6.61 5.51 -0.63
N LEU A 48 -6.91 5.54 0.67
CA LEU A 48 -8.25 5.82 1.20
C LEU A 48 -8.71 7.23 0.82
N MET A 49 -7.86 8.24 1.02
CA MET A 49 -8.19 9.63 0.68
C MET A 49 -8.33 9.85 -0.82
N GLN A 50 -7.41 9.31 -1.62
CA GLN A 50 -7.48 9.41 -3.08
C GLN A 50 -8.74 8.73 -3.62
N THR A 51 -9.13 7.60 -3.04
CA THR A 51 -10.38 6.90 -3.39
C THR A 51 -11.60 7.71 -3.02
N ALA A 52 -11.63 8.30 -1.83
CA ALA A 52 -12.71 9.19 -1.39
C ALA A 52 -12.86 10.42 -2.30
N VAL A 53 -11.76 11.06 -2.69
CA VAL A 53 -11.74 12.19 -3.63
C VAL A 53 -12.41 11.82 -4.96
N VAL A 54 -12.02 10.70 -5.54
CA VAL A 54 -12.47 10.30 -6.88
C VAL A 54 -13.90 9.74 -6.85
N ILE A 55 -14.19 8.79 -5.96
CA ILE A 55 -15.46 8.05 -5.91
C ILE A 55 -16.58 8.86 -5.27
N ASN A 56 -16.29 9.57 -4.18
CA ASN A 56 -17.29 10.34 -3.44
C ASN A 56 -17.30 11.83 -3.84
N ASN A 57 -16.74 12.13 -5.00
CA ASN A 57 -16.79 13.45 -5.64
C ASN A 57 -16.31 14.58 -4.72
N ARG A 58 -15.27 14.32 -3.92
CA ARG A 58 -14.68 15.32 -3.01
C ARG A 58 -13.55 16.05 -3.72
N CYS A 59 -13.26 17.28 -3.31
CA CYS A 59 -12.09 18.03 -3.79
C CYS A 59 -11.97 18.07 -5.34
N GLN A 60 -12.97 18.68 -5.99
CA GLN A 60 -13.11 18.68 -7.45
C GLN A 60 -11.91 19.25 -8.20
N ASP A 61 -11.32 20.32 -7.65
CA ASP A 61 -10.30 21.10 -8.32
C ASP A 61 -9.15 21.45 -7.37
N ARG A 62 -8.10 22.05 -7.95
CA ARG A 62 -6.92 22.53 -7.20
C ARG A 62 -7.26 23.53 -6.09
N ARG A 63 -8.28 24.36 -6.24
CA ARG A 63 -8.63 25.37 -5.22
C ARG A 63 -9.26 24.69 -4.00
N ALA A 64 -10.17 23.74 -4.22
CA ALA A 64 -10.72 22.91 -3.16
C ALA A 64 -9.61 22.12 -2.46
N TRP A 65 -8.62 21.62 -3.21
CA TRP A 65 -7.47 20.92 -2.64
C TRP A 65 -6.64 21.81 -1.70
N ILE A 66 -6.29 23.02 -2.16
CA ILE A 66 -5.51 23.99 -1.36
C ILE A 66 -6.23 24.34 -0.07
N SER A 67 -7.56 24.51 -0.10
CA SER A 67 -8.34 24.87 1.09
C SER A 67 -8.30 23.85 2.22
N GLN A 68 -7.95 22.60 1.93
CA GLN A 68 -7.85 21.52 2.92
C GLN A 68 -6.40 21.22 3.28
N LEU A 69 -5.41 22.01 2.84
CA LEU A 69 -4.00 21.68 3.04
C LEU A 69 -3.60 21.70 4.52
N ASP A 70 -3.99 22.75 5.24
CA ASP A 70 -3.55 22.97 6.62
C ASP A 70 -4.42 22.23 7.64
N THR A 71 -5.69 22.01 7.34
CA THR A 71 -6.65 21.43 8.27
C THR A 71 -7.59 20.49 7.52
N PRO A 72 -7.81 19.26 8.02
CA PRO A 72 -8.74 18.34 7.41
C PRO A 72 -10.18 18.88 7.47
N PRO A 73 -11.03 18.49 6.51
CA PRO A 73 -12.46 18.80 6.56
C PRO A 73 -13.09 18.34 7.87
N ALA A 74 -13.96 19.16 8.47
CA ALA A 74 -14.68 18.78 9.70
C ALA A 74 -15.60 17.56 9.48
N ASP A 75 -16.05 17.35 8.24
CA ASP A 75 -16.90 16.25 7.81
C ASP A 75 -16.11 15.08 7.18
N LEU A 76 -14.80 14.97 7.42
CA LEU A 76 -13.92 13.99 6.77
C LEU A 76 -14.42 12.54 6.86
N LEU A 77 -15.12 12.17 7.95
CA LEU A 77 -15.71 10.84 8.07
C LEU A 77 -16.73 10.56 6.94
N THR A 78 -17.51 11.56 6.54
CA THR A 78 -18.48 11.44 5.44
C THR A 78 -17.82 11.28 4.06
N TRP A 79 -16.52 11.57 3.96
CA TRP A 79 -15.79 11.40 2.70
C TRP A 79 -15.58 9.92 2.37
N ILE A 80 -15.62 9.03 3.35
CA ILE A 80 -15.49 7.58 3.15
C ILE A 80 -16.85 6.85 3.18
N ASP A 81 -17.96 7.58 3.18
CA ASP A 81 -19.29 6.98 3.12
C ASP A 81 -19.45 6.11 1.86
N GLY A 82 -20.09 4.94 2.02
CA GLY A 82 -20.23 3.98 0.92
C GLY A 82 -18.97 3.20 0.55
N LEU A 83 -17.78 3.59 1.04
CA LEU A 83 -16.59 2.76 0.90
C LEU A 83 -16.67 1.58 1.87
N ASP A 84 -16.86 0.39 1.30
CA ASP A 84 -16.97 -0.88 2.02
C ASP A 84 -15.87 -1.83 1.56
N ALA A 85 -14.94 -2.13 2.46
CA ALA A 85 -13.88 -3.10 2.23
C ALA A 85 -14.44 -4.52 2.10
N GLY A 86 -15.66 -4.79 2.57
CA GLY A 86 -16.22 -6.12 2.63
C GLY A 86 -15.50 -7.02 3.64
N PRO A 87 -15.82 -8.33 3.65
CA PRO A 87 -15.40 -9.23 4.72
C PRO A 87 -13.93 -9.66 4.66
N LEU A 88 -13.26 -9.49 3.53
CA LEU A 88 -11.92 -10.04 3.26
C LEU A 88 -10.98 -9.00 2.60
N PRO A 89 -10.72 -7.85 3.25
CA PRO A 89 -9.84 -6.82 2.70
C PRO A 89 -8.43 -7.38 2.39
N TRP A 90 -7.91 -7.14 1.19
CA TRP A 90 -6.65 -7.68 0.62
C TRP A 90 -6.42 -9.20 0.74
N GLN A 91 -7.47 -9.95 1.09
CA GLN A 91 -7.41 -11.40 1.26
C GLN A 91 -8.07 -12.13 0.08
N CYS A 92 -7.80 -13.42 -0.01
CA CYS A 92 -8.38 -14.29 -1.02
C CYS A 92 -8.95 -15.55 -0.36
N ALA A 93 -10.26 -15.77 -0.50
CA ALA A 93 -10.94 -16.92 0.10
C ALA A 93 -10.42 -18.28 -0.41
N THR A 94 -9.77 -18.32 -1.57
CA THR A 94 -9.31 -19.56 -2.19
C THR A 94 -7.88 -19.96 -1.82
N ALA A 95 -7.16 -19.16 -1.01
CA ALA A 95 -5.78 -19.48 -0.61
C ALA A 95 -5.76 -20.68 0.34
N LYS A 96 -4.91 -21.68 0.06
CA LYS A 96 -4.96 -22.99 0.74
C LYS A 96 -3.66 -23.46 1.37
N ASP A 97 -2.50 -22.92 0.99
CA ASP A 97 -1.24 -23.44 1.51
C ASP A 97 -0.97 -22.80 2.87
N ARG A 98 -1.10 -23.59 3.95
CA ARG A 98 -0.89 -23.10 5.31
C ARG A 98 0.57 -22.71 5.50
N CYS A 99 0.80 -21.53 6.07
CA CYS A 99 2.13 -21.04 6.42
C CYS A 99 2.18 -20.50 7.86
N PRO A 100 3.38 -20.42 8.47
CA PRO A 100 3.56 -19.70 9.72
C PRO A 100 3.18 -18.22 9.60
N VAL A 101 2.74 -17.60 10.71
CA VAL A 101 2.45 -16.15 10.77
C VAL A 101 3.69 -15.34 10.40
N ALA A 102 4.87 -15.78 10.84
CA ALA A 102 6.15 -15.17 10.48
C ALA A 102 6.36 -15.03 8.96
N SER A 103 5.75 -15.87 8.11
CA SER A 103 5.88 -15.77 6.65
C SER A 103 5.31 -14.47 6.06
N LEU A 104 4.53 -13.71 6.83
CA LEU A 104 4.10 -12.36 6.47
C LEU A 104 5.23 -11.32 6.59
N LEU A 105 6.35 -11.64 7.23
CA LEU A 105 7.43 -10.70 7.49
C LEU A 105 8.55 -10.82 6.45
N PRO A 106 9.08 -9.71 5.92
CA PRO A 106 10.08 -9.70 4.85
C PRO A 106 11.40 -10.38 5.21
N GLU A 107 11.77 -10.36 6.50
CA GLU A 107 12.97 -11.00 7.02
C GLU A 107 12.85 -12.51 7.18
N THR A 108 11.63 -13.06 7.11
CA THR A 108 11.44 -14.50 7.32
C THR A 108 12.01 -15.27 6.14
N PRO A 109 12.88 -16.25 6.39
CA PRO A 109 13.56 -16.99 5.34
C PRO A 109 12.57 -17.77 4.49
N GLY A 110 12.67 -17.60 3.17
CA GLY A 110 11.94 -18.42 2.22
C GLY A 110 12.49 -19.85 2.14
N GLU A 111 11.76 -20.73 1.47
CA GLU A 111 12.10 -22.16 1.33
C GLU A 111 13.54 -22.40 0.82
N ASN A 112 13.98 -21.59 -0.16
CA ASN A 112 15.35 -21.69 -0.70
C ASN A 112 16.43 -21.23 0.29
N ALA A 113 16.13 -20.22 1.12
CA ALA A 113 17.06 -19.75 2.14
C ALA A 113 17.26 -20.83 3.21
N LEU A 114 16.16 -21.47 3.64
CA LEU A 114 16.19 -22.61 4.56
C LEU A 114 16.97 -23.79 3.98
N LYS A 115 16.68 -24.19 2.72
CA LYS A 115 17.38 -25.30 2.05
C LYS A 115 18.89 -25.08 1.91
N LYS A 116 19.31 -23.82 1.74
CA LYS A 116 20.72 -23.43 1.58
C LYS A 116 21.36 -22.95 2.89
N SER A 117 20.61 -22.92 3.98
CA SER A 117 21.02 -22.34 5.27
C SER A 117 21.66 -20.95 5.12
N SER A 118 21.12 -20.12 4.21
CA SER A 118 21.68 -18.81 3.90
C SER A 118 21.13 -17.68 4.80
N ASP A 119 20.37 -18.05 5.82
CA ASP A 119 19.64 -17.21 6.76
C ASP A 119 20.36 -17.09 8.11
N ILE A 120 21.67 -16.86 8.05
CA ILE A 120 22.59 -16.85 9.20
C ILE A 120 22.26 -15.80 10.29
N LEU A 121 21.44 -14.79 9.98
CA LEU A 121 21.03 -13.74 10.91
C LEU A 121 19.62 -13.98 11.50
N THR A 122 18.92 -15.02 11.07
CA THR A 122 17.56 -15.30 11.53
C THR A 122 17.60 -16.24 12.72
N TRP A 123 17.14 -15.76 13.88
CA TRP A 123 16.97 -16.62 15.05
C TRP A 123 15.62 -17.33 15.00
N HIS A 124 15.60 -18.55 14.43
CA HIS A 124 14.39 -19.35 14.27
C HIS A 124 13.59 -19.58 15.57
N GLN A 125 14.29 -19.73 16.69
CA GLN A 125 13.67 -19.90 18.02
C GLN A 125 12.90 -18.66 18.51
N HIS A 126 13.15 -17.49 17.91
CA HIS A 126 12.48 -16.22 18.18
C HIS A 126 11.57 -15.79 17.04
N ALA A 127 11.30 -16.67 16.06
CA ALA A 127 10.34 -16.38 15.00
C ALA A 127 8.96 -16.12 15.62
N LEU A 128 8.30 -15.06 15.13
CA LEU A 128 6.99 -14.66 15.63
C LEU A 128 5.97 -15.79 15.44
N SER A 129 5.43 -16.27 16.55
CA SER A 129 4.44 -17.34 16.60
C SER A 129 3.01 -16.83 16.52
N SER A 130 2.78 -15.55 16.81
CA SER A 130 1.47 -14.91 16.78
C SER A 130 1.60 -13.42 16.47
N LEU A 131 0.53 -12.84 15.91
CA LEU A 131 0.32 -11.42 15.70
C LEU A 131 -1.14 -11.11 16.04
N SER A 132 -1.41 -9.90 16.50
CA SER A 132 -2.79 -9.41 16.57
C SER A 132 -3.41 -9.28 15.18
N TYR A 133 -4.74 -9.18 15.10
CA TYR A 133 -5.41 -8.97 13.81
C TYR A 133 -4.93 -7.69 13.08
N PRO A 134 -4.83 -6.51 13.74
CA PRO A 134 -4.28 -5.31 13.10
C PRO A 134 -2.86 -5.50 12.54
N GLU A 135 -1.96 -6.12 13.31
CA GLU A 135 -0.58 -6.38 12.87
C GLU A 135 -0.53 -7.34 11.68
N THR A 136 -1.38 -8.37 11.70
CA THR A 136 -1.48 -9.31 10.59
C THR A 136 -2.04 -8.64 9.33
N MET A 137 -3.04 -7.78 9.49
CA MET A 137 -3.63 -7.03 8.38
C MET A 137 -2.63 -6.05 7.76
N ILE A 138 -1.90 -5.26 8.56
CA ILE A 138 -0.89 -4.35 8.02
C ILE A 138 0.27 -5.12 7.38
N ALA A 139 0.64 -6.29 7.91
CA ALA A 139 1.63 -7.16 7.28
C ALA A 139 1.15 -7.71 5.93
N VAL A 140 -0.12 -8.11 5.80
CA VAL A 140 -0.72 -8.48 4.50
C VAL A 140 -0.71 -7.31 3.54
N ILE A 141 -1.15 -6.12 3.96
CA ILE A 141 -1.17 -4.92 3.09
C ILE A 141 0.26 -4.57 2.65
N SER A 142 1.23 -4.61 3.57
CA SER A 142 2.66 -4.41 3.31
C SER A 142 3.18 -5.37 2.24
N ASN A 143 2.83 -6.66 2.35
CA ASN A 143 3.15 -7.68 1.35
C ASN A 143 2.61 -7.39 -0.04
N GLN A 144 1.39 -6.84 -0.10
CA GLN A 144 0.76 -6.50 -1.37
C GLN A 144 1.44 -5.29 -2.02
N PHE A 145 1.88 -4.31 -1.22
CA PHE A 145 2.50 -3.07 -1.69
C PHE A 145 3.98 -3.21 -2.08
N TRP A 146 4.80 -3.78 -1.20
CA TRP A 146 6.26 -3.81 -1.36
C TRP A 146 6.75 -5.05 -2.07
N GLY A 147 5.99 -6.13 -1.90
CA GLY A 147 6.26 -7.42 -2.47
C GLY A 147 7.47 -8.12 -1.87
N ILE A 148 7.23 -8.93 -0.84
CA ILE A 148 8.22 -9.87 -0.32
C ILE A 148 8.57 -10.87 -1.46
N PRO A 149 9.87 -11.11 -1.73
CA PRO A 149 10.29 -12.12 -2.68
C PRO A 149 9.84 -13.52 -2.23
N GLY A 150 8.94 -14.16 -2.97
CA GLY A 150 8.42 -15.49 -2.62
C GLY A 150 8.96 -16.65 -3.47
N GLY A 151 9.85 -16.41 -4.42
CA GLY A 151 10.24 -17.43 -5.41
C GLY A 151 9.23 -17.56 -6.56
N ARG A 152 9.21 -18.71 -7.24
CA ARG A 152 8.42 -18.92 -8.46
C ARG A 152 6.92 -18.94 -8.16
N GLY A 153 6.13 -18.18 -8.91
CA GLY A 153 4.66 -18.12 -8.78
C GLY A 153 4.12 -16.93 -7.99
N TYR A 154 4.98 -16.11 -7.39
CA TYR A 154 4.58 -14.86 -6.76
C TYR A 154 4.59 -13.73 -7.78
N ARG A 155 3.41 -13.12 -8.00
CA ARG A 155 3.25 -11.99 -8.92
C ARG A 155 3.74 -10.70 -8.25
N GLU A 156 4.19 -9.78 -9.08
CA GLU A 156 4.53 -8.41 -8.70
C GLU A 156 3.28 -7.53 -8.76
N GLY A 157 3.26 -6.45 -7.99
CA GLY A 157 2.19 -5.45 -8.06
C GLY A 157 2.35 -4.52 -9.26
N CYS A 158 1.49 -3.51 -9.35
CA CYS A 158 1.55 -2.40 -10.32
C CYS A 158 2.88 -1.65 -10.34
N ARG A 159 3.71 -1.79 -9.31
CA ARG A 159 4.98 -1.08 -9.14
C ARG A 159 6.21 -2.00 -9.35
N GLY A 160 5.98 -3.23 -9.79
CA GLY A 160 7.02 -4.26 -9.85
C GLY A 160 7.52 -4.71 -8.47
N ARG A 161 8.67 -5.40 -8.44
CA ARG A 161 9.33 -5.87 -7.22
C ARG A 161 10.20 -4.80 -6.57
N SER A 162 10.05 -4.67 -5.24
CA SER A 162 10.81 -3.76 -4.39
C SER A 162 10.79 -2.30 -4.89
N PRO A 163 9.59 -1.74 -5.12
CA PRO A 163 9.45 -0.39 -5.64
C PRO A 163 9.99 0.64 -4.66
N MET A 164 10.62 1.68 -5.20
CA MET A 164 10.88 2.88 -4.42
C MET A 164 9.61 3.73 -4.34
N THR A 165 9.28 4.21 -3.15
CA THR A 165 8.17 5.15 -2.94
C THR A 165 8.74 6.51 -2.59
N THR A 166 8.27 7.53 -3.31
CA THR A 166 8.64 8.92 -3.09
C THR A 166 7.38 9.68 -2.69
N MET A 167 7.49 10.48 -1.63
CA MET A 167 6.41 11.34 -1.16
C MET A 167 6.92 12.74 -0.93
N VAL A 168 6.05 13.72 -1.13
CA VAL A 168 6.24 15.10 -0.72
C VAL A 168 6.05 15.18 0.79
N GLU A 169 7.05 15.73 1.47
CA GLU A 169 7.06 15.92 2.91
C GLU A 169 6.99 17.42 3.24
N PRO A 170 6.14 17.86 4.18
CA PRO A 170 6.15 19.24 4.65
C PRO A 170 7.49 19.57 5.32
N GLN A 171 7.95 20.82 5.17
CA GLN A 171 9.17 21.28 5.83
C GLN A 171 9.03 21.35 7.36
N ASP A 172 7.80 21.54 7.84
CA ASP A 172 7.50 21.57 9.26
C ASP A 172 7.58 20.16 9.85
N VAL A 173 8.53 19.96 10.76
CA VAL A 173 8.73 18.69 11.49
C VAL A 173 7.54 18.32 12.36
N ASP A 174 6.75 19.32 12.77
CA ASP A 174 5.56 19.17 13.61
C ASP A 174 4.26 19.05 12.80
N ALA A 175 4.35 19.00 11.46
CA ALA A 175 3.21 18.86 10.58
C ALA A 175 2.38 17.61 10.94
N SER A 176 1.06 17.79 10.87
CA SER A 176 0.06 16.76 11.14
C SER A 176 0.18 15.58 10.16
N LEU A 177 -0.35 14.42 10.57
CA LEU A 177 -0.43 13.26 9.67
C LEU A 177 -1.27 13.58 8.44
N TRP A 178 -2.35 14.37 8.61
CA TRP A 178 -3.15 14.88 7.49
C TRP A 178 -2.30 15.62 6.46
N GLN A 179 -1.52 16.63 6.85
CA GLN A 179 -0.69 17.40 5.91
C GLN A 179 0.28 16.49 5.13
N ARG A 180 0.93 15.53 5.80
CA ARG A 180 1.86 14.57 5.17
C ARG A 180 1.17 13.69 4.13
N VAL A 181 -0.04 13.22 4.42
CA VAL A 181 -0.82 12.39 3.48
C VAL A 181 -1.42 13.24 2.35
N TRP A 182 -2.08 14.34 2.68
CA TRP A 182 -2.86 15.18 1.76
C TRP A 182 -2.00 15.84 0.67
N LEU A 183 -0.75 16.20 1.00
CA LEU A 183 0.23 16.72 0.02
C LEU A 183 0.46 15.77 -1.17
N ASN A 184 0.19 14.49 -0.99
CA ASN A 184 0.39 13.44 -1.98
C ASN A 184 -0.92 12.97 -2.63
N VAL A 185 -2.07 13.52 -2.23
CA VAL A 185 -3.38 13.24 -2.84
C VAL A 185 -3.62 14.24 -3.97
N PHE A 186 -4.07 13.75 -5.12
CA PHE A 186 -4.44 14.60 -6.26
C PHE A 186 -5.86 15.14 -6.08
N PRO A 187 -6.15 16.40 -6.47
CA PRO A 187 -7.53 16.82 -6.72
C PRO A 187 -8.16 15.93 -7.78
N LYS A 188 -9.49 15.82 -7.77
CA LYS A 188 -10.21 14.90 -8.66
C LYS A 188 -9.92 15.16 -10.13
N ASP A 189 -10.00 16.42 -10.58
CA ASP A 189 -9.68 16.81 -11.95
C ASP A 189 -8.25 16.41 -12.37
N GLY A 190 -7.26 16.61 -11.49
CA GLY A 190 -5.87 16.24 -11.70
C GLY A 190 -5.69 14.72 -11.78
N TRP A 191 -6.36 13.96 -10.91
CA TRP A 191 -6.35 12.50 -10.98
C TRP A 191 -6.97 11.99 -12.28
N GLU A 192 -8.13 12.49 -12.67
CA GLU A 192 -8.86 12.02 -13.85
C GLU A 192 -8.20 12.46 -15.17
N ALA A 193 -7.54 13.62 -15.17
CA ALA A 193 -6.73 14.08 -16.29
C ALA A 193 -5.53 13.14 -16.54
N ARG A 194 -4.87 12.69 -15.47
CA ARG A 194 -3.69 11.81 -15.56
C ARG A 194 -4.05 10.34 -15.73
N TYR A 195 -5.07 9.87 -15.00
CA TYR A 195 -5.44 8.46 -14.86
C TYR A 195 -6.90 8.23 -15.29
N LYS A 196 -7.13 8.37 -16.60
CA LYS A 196 -8.45 8.16 -17.20
C LYS A 196 -9.00 6.78 -16.86
N SER A 197 -10.27 6.74 -16.48
CA SER A 197 -10.99 5.49 -16.33
C SER A 197 -12.45 5.62 -16.74
N GLY A 198 -12.95 4.67 -17.54
CA GLY A 198 -14.38 4.53 -17.84
C GLY A 198 -15.04 3.36 -17.11
N ASN A 199 -14.29 2.64 -16.26
CA ASN A 199 -14.77 1.45 -15.57
C ASN A 199 -15.40 1.82 -14.21
N THR A 200 -16.32 1.01 -13.69
CA THR A 200 -16.77 1.19 -12.31
C THR A 200 -15.72 0.66 -11.34
N PHE A 201 -15.41 1.44 -10.29
CA PHE A 201 -14.48 1.00 -9.26
C PHE A 201 -15.13 -0.02 -8.33
N GLU A 202 -14.41 -1.11 -8.09
CA GLU A 202 -14.71 -2.08 -7.04
C GLU A 202 -13.38 -2.60 -6.49
N PHE A 203 -13.30 -2.76 -5.16
CA PHE A 203 -12.08 -3.25 -4.53
C PHE A 203 -11.65 -4.60 -5.11
N PRO A 204 -10.34 -4.83 -5.34
CA PRO A 204 -9.88 -5.99 -6.09
C PRO A 204 -10.34 -7.31 -5.46
N TRP A 205 -10.22 -7.45 -4.14
CA TRP A 205 -10.58 -8.69 -3.42
C TRP A 205 -12.09 -9.00 -3.42
N LYS A 206 -12.96 -8.05 -3.79
CA LYS A 206 -14.41 -8.31 -3.95
C LYS A 206 -14.74 -8.94 -5.32
N ARG A 207 -13.83 -8.81 -6.29
CA ARG A 207 -13.97 -9.38 -7.63
C ARG A 207 -13.38 -10.80 -7.71
N PRO A 208 -13.91 -11.67 -8.59
CA PRO A 208 -13.28 -12.97 -8.86
C PRO A 208 -11.87 -12.79 -9.43
N LEU A 209 -11.01 -13.78 -9.19
CA LEU A 209 -9.70 -13.86 -9.83
C LEU A 209 -9.88 -14.35 -11.27
N THR A 210 -9.18 -13.70 -12.20
CA THR A 210 -9.21 -14.05 -13.62
C THR A 210 -7.78 -14.26 -14.14
N ALA A 211 -7.66 -14.96 -15.27
CA ALA A 211 -6.37 -15.12 -15.94
C ALA A 211 -5.91 -13.83 -16.66
N THR A 212 -6.85 -12.93 -16.97
CA THR A 212 -6.61 -11.67 -17.66
C THR A 212 -5.75 -10.74 -16.81
N ALA A 213 -4.74 -10.13 -17.43
CA ALA A 213 -3.95 -9.09 -16.77
C ALA A 213 -4.84 -7.87 -16.46
N VAL A 214 -4.67 -7.33 -15.27
CA VAL A 214 -5.29 -6.10 -14.78
C VAL A 214 -4.46 -4.94 -15.30
N THR A 215 -5.05 -4.11 -16.17
CA THR A 215 -4.37 -3.01 -16.86
C THR A 215 -5.21 -1.73 -16.78
N PRO A 216 -4.63 -0.54 -17.03
CA PRO A 216 -5.41 0.70 -17.05
C PRO A 216 -6.55 0.69 -18.09
N ALA A 217 -6.44 -0.11 -19.15
CA ALA A 217 -7.46 -0.23 -20.19
C ALA A 217 -8.71 -0.99 -19.73
N ASN A 218 -8.59 -1.91 -18.76
CA ASN A 218 -9.68 -2.82 -18.37
C ASN A 218 -10.10 -2.70 -16.89
N SER A 219 -9.52 -1.77 -16.14
CA SER A 219 -9.81 -1.58 -14.72
C SER A 219 -9.95 -0.11 -14.36
N HIS A 220 -10.51 0.16 -13.19
CA HIS A 220 -10.55 1.53 -12.67
C HIS A 220 -9.16 1.99 -12.26
N SER A 221 -8.81 3.28 -12.43
CA SER A 221 -7.46 3.75 -12.14
C SER A 221 -7.05 3.54 -10.67
N LEU A 222 -7.99 3.70 -9.73
CA LEU A 222 -7.77 3.43 -8.30
C LEU A 222 -7.39 1.99 -7.98
N GLU A 223 -7.57 1.03 -8.89
CA GLU A 223 -7.15 -0.38 -8.73
C GLU A 223 -5.68 -0.48 -8.26
N MET A 224 -4.81 0.38 -8.81
CA MET A 224 -3.38 0.36 -8.49
C MET A 224 -3.09 0.64 -7.02
N LEU A 225 -3.95 1.42 -6.36
CA LEU A 225 -3.81 1.77 -4.94
C LEU A 225 -4.22 0.63 -4.00
N TRP A 226 -4.94 -0.37 -4.52
CA TRP A 226 -5.54 -1.45 -3.72
C TRP A 226 -5.05 -2.84 -4.14
N GLN A 227 -3.96 -2.90 -4.91
CA GLN A 227 -3.45 -4.09 -5.59
C GLN A 227 -3.39 -5.37 -4.73
N THR A 228 -3.69 -6.53 -5.34
CA THR A 228 -3.66 -7.86 -4.69
C THR A 228 -2.89 -8.92 -5.50
N PRO A 229 -1.58 -8.72 -5.77
CA PRO A 229 -0.80 -9.66 -6.57
C PRO A 229 -0.53 -11.00 -5.87
N ARG A 230 -0.62 -11.05 -4.53
CA ARG A 230 -0.43 -12.26 -3.72
C ARG A 230 -1.76 -12.67 -3.09
N ARG A 231 -1.95 -13.98 -2.87
CA ARG A 231 -3.15 -14.49 -2.20
C ARG A 231 -2.80 -14.83 -0.76
N TRP A 232 -3.43 -14.13 0.16
CA TRP A 232 -3.32 -14.35 1.59
C TRP A 232 -4.70 -14.61 2.17
N ARG A 233 -4.80 -15.49 3.17
CA ARG A 233 -6.03 -15.69 3.95
C ARG A 233 -5.68 -15.83 5.42
N ILE A 234 -6.38 -15.07 6.25
CA ILE A 234 -6.19 -15.03 7.69
C ILE A 234 -7.41 -15.64 8.37
N ILE A 235 -7.23 -16.64 9.20
CA ILE A 235 -8.29 -17.17 10.06
C ILE A 235 -8.10 -16.60 11.46
N VAL A 236 -9.14 -15.94 11.95
CA VAL A 236 -9.22 -15.40 13.31
C VAL A 236 -10.08 -16.32 14.17
N ASN A 237 -9.74 -16.43 15.45
CA ASN A 237 -10.66 -16.98 16.44
C ASN A 237 -11.73 -15.94 16.82
N ASP A 238 -12.68 -16.37 17.66
CA ASP A 238 -13.78 -15.50 18.12
C ASP A 238 -13.28 -14.29 18.92
N ASP A 239 -12.13 -14.43 19.60
CA ASP A 239 -11.45 -13.38 20.37
C ASP A 239 -10.62 -12.41 19.49
N GLY A 240 -10.62 -12.58 18.16
CA GLY A 240 -9.91 -11.70 17.22
C GLY A 240 -8.40 -11.96 17.09
N GLY A 241 -7.88 -13.01 17.72
CA GLY A 241 -6.52 -13.52 17.53
C GLY A 241 -6.37 -14.31 16.25
N VAL A 242 -5.24 -14.14 15.55
CA VAL A 242 -4.95 -14.90 14.32
C VAL A 242 -4.47 -16.30 14.65
N THR A 243 -5.18 -17.31 14.17
CA THR A 243 -4.88 -18.73 14.43
C THR A 243 -4.19 -19.41 13.26
N GLN A 244 -4.51 -19.00 12.03
CA GLN A 244 -3.95 -19.59 10.83
C GLN A 244 -3.76 -18.55 9.74
N VAL A 245 -2.66 -18.69 9.00
CA VAL A 245 -2.37 -17.92 7.79
C VAL A 245 -2.19 -18.91 6.64
N PHE A 246 -2.80 -18.59 5.52
CA PHE A 246 -2.65 -19.32 4.28
C PHE A 246 -2.13 -18.38 3.20
N GLN A 247 -1.30 -18.94 2.33
CA GLN A 247 -0.69 -18.27 1.21
C GLN A 247 -0.98 -19.08 -0.05
N GLU A 248 -1.06 -18.40 -1.19
CA GLU A 248 -1.00 -19.08 -2.48
C GLU A 248 -0.41 -18.14 -3.54
N GLY A 249 0.34 -18.72 -4.49
CA GLY A 249 0.86 -17.96 -5.64
C GLY A 249 -0.25 -17.49 -6.57
N ASN A 250 0.09 -16.76 -7.63
CA ASN A 250 -0.83 -16.38 -8.71
C ASN A 250 -2.07 -15.59 -8.24
N GLY A 251 -1.88 -14.48 -7.51
CA GLY A 251 -2.94 -13.48 -7.30
C GLY A 251 -3.24 -12.69 -8.57
N ARG A 252 -3.64 -11.43 -8.48
CA ARG A 252 -3.88 -10.61 -9.69
C ARG A 252 -2.58 -10.34 -10.46
N ASN A 253 -2.65 -10.36 -11.78
CA ASN A 253 -1.51 -10.01 -12.64
C ASN A 253 -1.65 -8.55 -13.06
N TYR A 254 -0.75 -7.68 -12.64
CA TYR A 254 -0.78 -6.27 -12.96
C TYR A 254 0.21 -5.95 -14.07
N SER A 255 -0.18 -5.11 -15.04
CA SER A 255 0.70 -4.71 -16.14
C SER A 255 0.36 -3.32 -16.69
N GLY A 256 1.39 -2.55 -17.05
CA GLY A 256 1.26 -1.26 -17.73
C GLY A 256 0.72 -0.14 -16.85
N TRP A 257 0.98 -0.17 -15.54
CA TRP A 257 0.50 0.85 -14.60
C TRP A 257 1.57 1.93 -14.35
N GLU A 258 1.13 3.18 -14.23
CA GLU A 258 1.98 4.30 -13.83
C GLU A 258 1.60 4.76 -12.41
N PHE A 259 2.28 4.25 -11.39
CA PHE A 259 1.91 4.55 -10.00
C PHE A 259 2.36 5.96 -9.57
N PRO A 260 1.49 6.77 -8.93
CA PRO A 260 1.75 8.20 -8.66
C PRO A 260 2.88 8.49 -7.66
N LEU A 261 3.23 7.52 -6.81
CA LEU A 261 4.28 7.69 -5.78
C LEU A 261 5.54 6.89 -6.10
N THR A 262 5.72 6.46 -7.35
CA THR A 262 6.90 5.71 -7.79
C THR A 262 7.39 6.35 -9.09
N GLY A 263 8.62 6.87 -9.07
CA GLY A 263 9.19 7.43 -10.29
C GLY A 263 9.68 6.35 -11.25
N PHE A 264 10.01 6.77 -12.47
CA PHE A 264 10.38 5.90 -13.58
C PHE A 264 11.72 6.32 -14.19
N PHE A 265 12.41 5.39 -14.84
CA PHE A 265 13.56 5.70 -15.67
C PHE A 265 13.47 5.01 -17.02
N PHE A 266 14.03 5.66 -18.04
CA PHE A 266 14.08 5.08 -19.38
C PHE A 266 15.24 4.08 -19.46
N ALA A 267 14.92 2.79 -19.51
CA ALA A 267 15.91 1.73 -19.53
C ALA A 267 16.59 1.60 -20.90
N SER A 268 17.75 0.92 -20.94
CA SER A 268 18.46 0.60 -22.20
C SER A 268 17.64 -0.28 -23.14
N THR A 269 16.62 -0.97 -22.63
CA THR A 269 15.61 -1.72 -23.39
C THR A 269 14.63 -0.82 -24.16
N LYS A 270 14.77 0.51 -24.03
CA LYS A 270 13.88 1.53 -24.63
C LYS A 270 12.44 1.50 -24.08
N GLU A 271 12.29 1.09 -22.83
CA GLU A 271 11.03 1.08 -22.10
C GLU A 271 11.16 1.87 -20.80
N TRP A 272 10.05 2.47 -20.34
CA TRP A 272 9.97 3.06 -19.01
C TRP A 272 9.84 1.95 -17.97
N VAL A 273 10.73 1.97 -16.98
CA VAL A 273 10.75 0.97 -15.90
C VAL A 273 10.63 1.69 -14.56
N GLU A 274 9.88 1.09 -13.64
CA GLU A 274 9.71 1.60 -12.28
C GLU A 274 11.07 1.67 -11.56
N MET A 275 11.28 2.74 -10.81
CA MET A 275 12.46 2.84 -9.95
C MET A 275 12.36 1.83 -8.80
N LYS A 276 13.41 1.03 -8.67
CA LYS A 276 13.54 -0.02 -7.64
C LYS A 276 14.60 0.38 -6.64
N MET A 277 14.40 0.02 -5.38
CA MET A 277 15.47 0.12 -4.40
C MET A 277 16.65 -0.74 -4.82
N ASN A 278 17.84 -0.15 -4.94
CA ASN A 278 19.08 -0.87 -5.15
C ASN A 278 20.15 -0.41 -4.14
N PRO A 279 21.10 -1.26 -3.74
CA PRO A 279 22.13 -0.94 -2.74
C PRO A 279 23.08 0.21 -3.14
N HIS A 280 23.09 0.58 -4.42
CA HIS A 280 23.92 1.61 -5.02
C HIS A 280 23.17 2.93 -5.24
N ILE A 281 21.87 3.03 -4.90
CA ILE A 281 21.14 4.30 -4.93
C ILE A 281 21.69 5.17 -3.80
N GLY A 282 22.52 6.14 -4.15
CA GLY A 282 23.11 7.09 -3.21
C GLY A 282 22.20 8.27 -2.93
N PHE A 283 22.39 8.95 -1.79
CA PHE A 283 21.67 10.19 -1.42
C PHE A 283 21.74 11.28 -2.52
N LYS A 284 22.80 11.30 -3.33
CA LYS A 284 22.96 12.24 -4.46
C LYS A 284 21.93 12.03 -5.58
N GLU A 285 21.46 10.79 -5.75
CA GLU A 285 20.47 10.46 -6.76
C GLU A 285 19.05 10.79 -6.29
N TRP A 286 18.84 10.99 -4.99
CA TRP A 286 17.55 11.41 -4.44
C TRP A 286 17.16 12.83 -4.88
N ALA A 287 18.11 13.76 -4.97
CA ALA A 287 17.82 15.13 -5.40
C ALA A 287 17.34 15.17 -6.86
N SER A 288 17.96 14.41 -7.75
CA SER A 288 17.53 14.30 -9.15
C SER A 288 16.21 13.53 -9.30
N ILE A 289 15.96 12.53 -8.44
CA ILE A 289 14.72 11.75 -8.41
C ILE A 289 13.54 12.50 -7.79
N ALA A 290 13.76 13.40 -6.83
CA ALA A 290 12.69 14.15 -6.16
C ALA A 290 12.41 15.51 -6.80
N ALA A 291 13.43 16.19 -7.36
CA ALA A 291 13.31 17.54 -7.90
C ALA A 291 13.23 17.59 -9.43
N GLY A 292 13.21 16.45 -10.12
CA GLY A 292 13.14 16.40 -11.59
C GLY A 292 14.33 17.05 -12.29
N LEU A 293 15.49 17.10 -11.64
CA LEU A 293 16.71 17.61 -12.26
C LEU A 293 17.11 16.64 -13.37
N ASN A 294 17.13 17.14 -14.61
CA ASN A 294 17.36 16.39 -15.85
C ASN A 294 18.77 15.76 -15.90
N GLU A 295 18.96 14.70 -15.12
CA GLU A 295 20.10 13.79 -15.25
C GLU A 295 19.58 12.43 -15.70
N ARG A 296 19.93 12.05 -16.94
CA ARG A 296 19.84 10.68 -17.46
C ARG A 296 18.42 10.07 -17.56
N ALA A 297 17.46 10.79 -18.16
CA ALA A 297 16.15 10.23 -18.54
C ALA A 297 15.38 9.56 -17.38
N ARG A 298 15.43 10.18 -16.20
CA ARG A 298 14.64 9.80 -15.02
C ARG A 298 13.46 10.76 -14.88
N VAL A 299 12.29 10.23 -14.54
CA VAL A 299 11.07 11.01 -14.27
C VAL A 299 10.73 10.83 -12.78
N PRO A 300 10.60 11.94 -12.02
CA PRO A 300 10.15 11.87 -10.62
C PRO A 300 8.76 11.25 -10.52
N ALA A 301 8.41 10.77 -9.33
CA ALA A 301 7.05 10.30 -9.03
C ALA A 301 6.02 11.44 -9.23
#